data_AF-A0A8H7S5H5-F1
#
_entry.id   AF-A0A8H7S5H5-F1
#
_cell.length_a   1.000
_cell.length_b   1.000
_cell.length_c   1.000
_cell.angle_alpha   90.00
_cell.angle_beta   90.00
_cell.angle_gamma   90.00
#
_symmetry.space_group_name_H-M   'P 1'
#
loop_
_entity.id
_entity.type
_entity.pdbx_description
1 polymer ?
#
loop_
_entity_poly.entity_id
_entity_poly.type
_entity_poly.pdbx_seq_one_letter_code
_entity_poly.pdbx_strand_id
1 'polypeptide(L)'
;MEVIINCDTAEEIIQAWNSEQHQQHQEGIHMVRAFQDQVSFQCQQNKLFCQTVDALQEQYGRRMYAAKQLLQRFETTLLQFDQEIQRLEVQKENIQQQMQRYEQDLPLIQRYAHERQIKRSKRQRQYDTLYWIPFISSQYKLKYMRARDKFSRAEHQVAQIRQAMDSCHRACRRIATTLCHTRDQHEQSSLHRSQIEKQWQQLDTTLQLLDEGRRFWYDFEKYQAHIVIESVNHLVRVLAFPNQQKEEEKQDTEQWIKTFKMACFEYDECLKHGHERWYTIQVEFDCAICNNVRWEWPCLDNIHGLLCHACQQSIIETQQNLECTHSYGNTKIRLSTVSSAGGISHKKKRTSFVSDQASSIRSESRPLVIKRILKTVFAKCSSPKRPYSPLVH
;
A
#
# COMPACT_ATOMS: atom_id res chain seq x y z
N MET A 1 20.48 13.69 -41.69
CA MET A 1 21.73 13.56 -40.90
C MET A 1 21.41 14.04 -39.52
N GLU A 2 21.71 13.23 -38.51
CA GLU A 2 21.53 13.60 -37.10
C GLU A 2 22.67 14.55 -36.75
N VAL A 3 22.36 15.82 -36.46
CA VAL A 3 23.37 16.84 -36.12
C VAL A 3 23.64 16.72 -34.63
N ILE A 4 24.87 16.32 -34.27
CA ILE A 4 25.31 16.27 -32.88
C ILE A 4 25.83 17.66 -32.51
N ILE A 5 25.24 18.28 -31.48
CA ILE A 5 25.68 19.58 -31.00
C ILE A 5 26.95 19.38 -30.16
N ASN A 6 28.10 19.87 -30.64
CA ASN A 6 29.37 19.82 -29.92
C ASN A 6 30.32 20.94 -30.41
N CYS A 7 31.52 21.03 -29.83
CA CYS A 7 32.53 21.99 -30.28
C CYS A 7 32.91 21.81 -31.75
N ASP A 8 33.10 20.58 -32.20
CA ASP A 8 33.59 20.28 -33.55
C ASP A 8 32.61 20.77 -34.62
N THR A 9 31.31 20.50 -34.43
CA THR A 9 30.24 21.01 -35.30
C THR A 9 30.10 22.53 -35.21
N ALA A 10 30.33 23.13 -34.04
CA ALA A 10 30.37 24.58 -33.92
C ALA A 10 31.54 25.17 -34.73
N GLU A 11 32.70 24.52 -34.75
CA GLU A 11 33.85 24.94 -35.58
C GLU A 11 33.58 24.75 -37.07
N GLU A 12 32.97 23.65 -37.48
CA GLU A 12 32.55 23.42 -38.86
C GLU A 12 31.56 24.48 -39.34
N ILE A 13 30.58 24.84 -38.50
CA ILE A 13 29.64 25.93 -38.77
C ILE A 13 30.39 27.25 -38.97
N ILE A 14 31.33 27.58 -38.08
CA ILE A 14 32.12 28.83 -38.15
C ILE A 14 33.03 28.84 -39.39
N GLN A 15 33.64 27.70 -39.75
CA GLN A 15 34.53 27.57 -40.91
C GLN A 15 33.76 27.67 -42.23
N ALA A 16 32.67 26.92 -42.39
CA ALA A 16 31.82 26.96 -43.58
C ALA A 16 31.20 28.35 -43.79
N TRP A 17 30.87 29.00 -42.68
CA TRP A 17 30.38 30.37 -42.66
C TRP A 17 31.43 31.37 -43.15
N ASN A 18 32.68 31.31 -42.66
CA ASN A 18 33.75 32.27 -42.99
C ASN A 18 34.29 32.13 -44.42
N SER A 19 33.77 31.17 -45.20
CA SER A 19 34.17 30.99 -46.59
C SER A 19 33.57 32.05 -47.52
N GLU A 20 34.40 32.54 -48.45
CA GLU A 20 33.96 33.43 -49.55
C GLU A 20 33.11 32.68 -50.60
N GLN A 21 33.06 31.34 -50.55
CA GLN A 21 32.28 30.55 -51.49
C GLN A 21 30.80 30.54 -51.11
N HIS A 22 29.94 31.05 -52.01
CA HIS A 22 28.49 31.12 -51.79
C HIS A 22 27.85 29.77 -51.42
N GLN A 23 28.38 28.67 -51.95
CA GLN A 23 27.90 27.31 -51.67
C GLN A 23 28.21 26.88 -50.23
N GLN A 24 29.43 27.12 -49.73
CA GLN A 24 29.82 26.83 -48.35
C GLN A 24 29.07 27.72 -47.35
N HIS A 25 28.79 28.96 -47.74
CA HIS A 25 27.96 29.88 -46.96
C HIS A 25 26.50 29.40 -46.84
N GLN A 26 25.89 28.90 -47.92
CA GLN A 26 24.56 28.29 -47.87
C GLN A 26 24.54 27.02 -47.01
N GLU A 27 25.59 26.19 -47.08
CA GLU A 27 25.76 25.02 -46.22
C GLU A 27 25.84 25.42 -44.73
N GLY A 28 26.57 26.48 -44.39
CA GLY A 28 26.62 27.05 -43.04
C GLY A 28 25.24 27.44 -42.50
N ILE A 29 24.42 28.12 -43.31
CA ILE A 29 23.04 28.48 -42.94
C ILE A 29 22.17 27.24 -42.73
N HIS A 30 22.30 26.22 -43.58
CA HIS A 30 21.59 24.96 -43.42
C HIS A 30 21.99 24.22 -42.13
N MET A 31 23.28 24.19 -41.80
CA MET A 31 23.77 23.60 -40.55
C MET A 31 23.23 24.34 -39.33
N VAL A 32 23.21 25.67 -39.36
CA VAL A 32 22.63 26.49 -38.28
C VAL A 32 21.14 26.20 -38.08
N ARG A 33 20.35 26.06 -39.15
CA ARG A 33 18.93 25.70 -39.03
C ARG A 33 18.75 24.31 -38.44
N ALA A 34 19.49 23.33 -38.94
CA ALA A 34 19.46 21.97 -38.39
C ALA A 34 19.86 21.94 -36.90
N PHE A 35 20.78 22.81 -36.51
CA PHE A 35 21.21 23.00 -35.13
C PHE A 35 20.10 23.59 -34.25
N GLN A 36 19.38 24.61 -34.74
CA GLN A 36 18.21 25.17 -34.06
C GLN A 36 17.07 24.14 -33.93
N ASP A 37 16.84 23.34 -34.97
CA ASP A 37 15.86 22.27 -34.97
C ASP A 37 16.21 21.21 -33.92
N GLN A 38 17.49 20.86 -33.79
CA GLN A 38 17.97 19.90 -32.79
C GLN A 38 17.78 20.40 -31.35
N VAL A 39 18.12 21.66 -31.06
CA VAL A 39 17.86 22.24 -29.72
C VAL A 39 16.35 22.29 -29.45
N SER A 40 15.55 22.68 -30.44
CA SER A 40 14.09 22.75 -30.30
C SER A 40 13.47 21.38 -30.04
N PHE A 41 13.97 20.34 -30.73
CA PHE A 41 13.58 18.95 -30.50
C PHE A 41 13.94 18.51 -29.07
N GLN A 42 15.14 18.85 -28.58
CA GLN A 42 15.54 18.55 -27.21
C GLN A 42 14.65 19.26 -26.17
N CYS A 43 14.33 20.53 -26.36
CA CYS A 43 13.39 21.24 -25.49
C CYS A 43 12.01 20.57 -25.49
N GLN A 44 11.54 20.05 -26.63
CA GLN A 44 10.28 19.30 -26.69
C GLN A 44 10.36 17.98 -25.91
N GLN A 45 11.47 17.25 -26.01
CA GLN A 45 11.75 16.04 -25.24
C GLN A 45 11.76 16.30 -23.73
N ASN A 46 12.46 17.35 -23.31
CA ASN A 46 12.55 17.78 -21.91
C ASN A 46 11.19 18.21 -21.35
N LYS A 47 10.40 18.93 -22.14
CA LYS A 47 9.02 19.29 -21.79
C LYS A 47 8.14 18.06 -21.59
N LEU A 48 8.24 17.06 -22.50
CA LEU A 48 7.51 15.80 -22.35
C LEU A 48 7.95 15.04 -21.08
N PHE A 49 9.24 15.02 -20.79
CA PHE A 49 9.78 14.46 -19.55
C PHE A 49 9.15 15.14 -18.33
N CYS A 50 9.14 16.47 -18.28
CA CYS A 50 8.55 17.22 -17.17
C CYS A 50 7.05 16.93 -16.99
N GLN A 51 6.29 16.89 -18.09
CA GLN A 51 4.86 16.54 -18.06
C GLN A 51 4.63 15.10 -17.57
N THR A 52 5.51 14.19 -17.96
CA THR A 52 5.48 12.79 -17.50
C THR A 52 5.76 12.71 -16.00
N VAL A 53 6.74 13.46 -15.51
CA VAL A 53 7.03 13.59 -14.08
C VAL A 53 5.83 14.14 -13.31
N ASP A 54 5.16 15.18 -13.81
CA ASP A 54 3.98 15.74 -13.16
C ASP A 54 2.84 14.71 -13.00
N ALA A 55 2.60 13.92 -14.05
CA ALA A 55 1.61 12.84 -14.01
C ALA A 55 2.02 11.71 -13.03
N LEU A 56 3.31 11.35 -12.99
CA LEU A 56 3.85 10.40 -12.01
C LEU A 56 3.73 10.94 -10.58
N GLN A 57 4.00 12.24 -10.36
CA GLN A 57 3.85 12.90 -9.07
C GLN A 57 2.41 12.83 -8.57
N GLU A 58 1.42 13.02 -9.44
CA GLU A 58 0.02 12.87 -9.07
C GLU A 58 -0.31 11.43 -8.64
N GLN A 59 0.14 10.44 -9.41
CA GLN A 59 -0.09 9.03 -9.12
C GLN A 59 0.58 8.60 -7.81
N TYR A 60 1.85 8.95 -7.63
CA TYR A 60 2.59 8.65 -6.39
C TYR A 60 2.05 9.41 -5.20
N GLY A 61 1.62 10.67 -5.38
CA GLY A 61 0.95 11.44 -4.34
C GLY A 61 -0.31 10.73 -3.82
N ARG A 62 -1.13 10.18 -4.73
CA ARG A 62 -2.30 9.36 -4.35
C ARG A 62 -1.89 8.09 -3.59
N ARG A 63 -0.86 7.37 -4.05
CA ARG A 63 -0.34 6.16 -3.38
C ARG A 63 0.22 6.48 -1.98
N MET A 64 1.01 7.54 -1.85
CA MET A 64 1.58 8.00 -0.58
C MET A 64 0.49 8.43 0.41
N TYR A 65 -0.54 9.13 -0.06
CA TYR A 65 -1.68 9.50 0.78
C TYR A 65 -2.43 8.26 1.29
N ALA A 66 -2.69 7.29 0.40
CA ALA A 66 -3.31 6.02 0.79
C ALA A 66 -2.44 5.24 1.79
N ALA A 67 -1.14 5.17 1.57
CA ALA A 67 -0.18 4.54 2.49
C ALA A 67 -0.19 5.24 3.86
N LYS A 68 -0.18 6.58 3.91
CA LYS A 68 -0.26 7.35 5.15
C LYS A 68 -1.53 7.05 5.94
N GLN A 69 -2.68 6.98 5.27
CA GLN A 69 -3.93 6.58 5.93
C GLN A 69 -3.86 5.15 6.49
N LEU A 70 -3.23 4.24 5.75
CA LEU A 70 -3.07 2.86 6.18
C LEU A 70 -2.15 2.75 7.39
N LEU A 71 -1.04 3.50 7.43
CA LEU A 71 -0.14 3.57 8.58
C LEU A 71 -0.85 4.06 9.84
N GLN A 72 -1.66 5.12 9.73
CA GLN A 72 -2.47 5.62 10.87
C GLN A 72 -3.46 4.57 11.39
N ARG A 73 -4.04 3.77 10.50
CA ARG A 73 -4.91 2.64 10.91
C ARG A 73 -4.11 1.58 11.65
N PHE A 74 -2.93 1.21 11.15
CA PHE A 74 -2.05 0.27 11.85
C PHE A 74 -1.63 0.78 13.23
N GLU A 75 -1.28 2.06 13.38
CA GLU A 75 -0.97 2.66 14.68
C GLU A 75 -2.13 2.52 15.67
N THR A 76 -3.35 2.81 15.21
CA THR A 76 -4.56 2.67 16.03
C THR A 76 -4.81 1.21 16.43
N THR A 77 -4.66 0.28 15.48
CA THR A 77 -4.84 -1.15 15.72
C THR A 77 -3.79 -1.72 16.68
N LEU A 78 -2.52 -1.34 16.53
CA LEU A 78 -1.45 -1.78 17.43
C LEU A 78 -1.71 -1.30 18.86
N LEU A 79 -2.13 -0.04 19.03
CA LEU A 79 -2.50 0.50 20.33
C LEU A 79 -3.71 -0.23 20.95
N GLN A 80 -4.67 -0.68 20.14
CA GLN A 80 -5.78 -1.51 20.64
C GLN A 80 -5.29 -2.88 21.13
N PHE A 81 -4.37 -3.52 20.41
CA PHE A 81 -3.76 -4.77 20.86
C PHE A 81 -2.95 -4.59 22.14
N ASP A 82 -2.18 -3.52 22.28
CA ASP A 82 -1.43 -3.21 23.51
C ASP A 82 -2.35 -3.09 24.72
N GLN A 83 -3.47 -2.37 24.56
CA GLN A 83 -4.48 -2.24 25.60
C GLN A 83 -5.14 -3.57 25.95
N GLU A 84 -5.43 -4.40 24.94
CA GLU A 84 -6.00 -5.73 25.16
C GLU A 84 -5.03 -6.66 25.89
N ILE A 85 -3.75 -6.67 25.51
CA ILE A 85 -2.69 -7.43 26.17
C ILE A 85 -2.59 -7.03 27.65
N GLN A 86 -2.49 -5.74 27.94
CA GLN A 86 -2.43 -5.23 29.31
C GLN A 86 -3.66 -5.64 30.13
N ARG A 87 -4.85 -5.53 29.54
CA ARG A 87 -6.11 -5.94 30.20
C ARG A 87 -6.11 -7.43 30.52
N LEU A 88 -5.68 -8.28 29.59
CA LEU A 88 -5.61 -9.73 29.78
C LEU A 88 -4.57 -10.12 30.83
N GLU A 89 -3.44 -9.40 30.91
CA GLU A 89 -2.41 -9.59 31.93
C GLU A 89 -2.95 -9.28 33.33
N VAL A 90 -3.61 -8.13 33.52
CA VAL A 90 -4.26 -7.78 34.78
C VAL A 90 -5.34 -8.81 35.17
N GLN A 91 -6.11 -9.32 34.21
CA GLN A 91 -7.10 -10.37 34.47
C GLN A 91 -6.43 -11.68 34.91
N LYS A 92 -5.33 -12.07 34.25
CA LYS A 92 -4.55 -13.25 34.61
C LYS A 92 -4.03 -13.14 36.04
N GLU A 93 -3.44 -12.01 36.42
CA GLU A 93 -2.94 -11.76 37.76
C GLU A 93 -4.04 -11.86 38.82
N ASN A 94 -5.20 -11.25 38.57
CA ASN A 94 -6.34 -11.33 39.49
C ASN A 94 -6.82 -12.77 39.71
N ILE A 95 -6.89 -13.59 38.65
CA ILE A 95 -7.29 -15.00 38.77
C ILE A 95 -6.21 -15.81 39.48
N GLN A 96 -4.93 -15.51 39.25
CA GLN A 96 -3.83 -16.14 39.97
C GLN A 96 -3.87 -15.82 41.47
N GLN A 97 -4.18 -14.58 41.85
CA GLN A 97 -4.38 -14.21 43.25
C GLN A 97 -5.57 -14.95 43.89
N GLN A 98 -6.69 -15.09 43.16
CA GLN A 98 -7.83 -15.89 43.64
C GLN A 98 -7.45 -17.36 43.83
N MET A 99 -6.69 -17.93 42.89
CA MET A 99 -6.19 -19.30 42.96
C MET A 99 -5.30 -19.50 44.20
N GLN A 100 -4.38 -18.57 44.46
CA GLN A 100 -3.53 -18.60 45.67
C GLN A 100 -4.34 -18.57 46.97
N ARG A 101 -5.45 -17.80 47.02
CA ARG A 101 -6.35 -17.81 48.19
C ARG A 101 -6.99 -19.17 48.39
N TYR A 102 -7.50 -19.80 47.33
CA TYR A 102 -8.06 -21.14 47.42
C TYR A 102 -7.02 -22.19 47.81
N GLU A 103 -5.78 -22.08 47.34
CA GLU A 103 -4.66 -22.93 47.74
C GLU A 103 -4.34 -22.82 49.23
N GLN A 104 -4.43 -21.61 49.81
CA GLN A 104 -4.24 -21.36 51.24
C GLN A 104 -5.42 -21.89 52.09
N ASP A 105 -6.66 -21.74 51.61
CA ASP A 105 -7.86 -22.18 52.33
C ASP A 105 -8.06 -23.70 52.31
N LEU A 106 -7.68 -24.36 51.21
CA LEU A 106 -7.86 -25.79 51.00
C LEU A 106 -7.33 -26.67 52.17
N PRO A 107 -6.09 -26.52 52.68
CA PRO A 107 -5.60 -27.34 53.78
C PRO A 107 -6.39 -27.11 55.08
N LEU A 108 -6.88 -25.89 55.34
CA LEU A 108 -7.68 -25.58 56.52
C LEU A 108 -9.01 -26.33 56.49
N ILE A 109 -9.71 -26.29 55.35
CA ILE A 109 -10.99 -26.99 55.17
C ILE A 109 -10.80 -28.51 55.11
N GLN A 110 -9.70 -29.01 54.53
CA GLN A 110 -9.36 -30.43 54.55
C GLN A 110 -9.14 -30.95 55.98
N ARG A 111 -8.38 -30.22 56.82
CA ARG A 111 -8.22 -30.56 58.25
C ARG A 111 -9.56 -30.59 58.97
N TYR A 112 -10.40 -29.57 58.75
CA TYR A 112 -11.74 -29.53 59.34
C TYR A 112 -12.62 -30.72 58.91
N ALA A 113 -12.63 -31.06 57.62
CA ALA A 113 -13.35 -32.22 57.11
C ALA A 113 -12.86 -33.52 57.73
N HIS A 114 -11.53 -33.67 57.88
CA HIS A 114 -10.92 -34.84 58.53
C HIS A 114 -11.31 -34.96 60.01
N GLU A 115 -11.29 -33.87 60.78
CA GLU A 115 -11.78 -33.89 62.17
C GLU A 115 -13.26 -34.30 62.25
N ARG A 116 -14.09 -33.84 61.31
CA ARG A 116 -15.50 -34.23 61.22
C ARG A 116 -15.66 -35.70 60.85
N GLN A 117 -14.79 -36.23 59.99
CA GLN A 117 -14.75 -37.66 59.64
C GLN A 117 -14.48 -38.52 60.89
N ILE A 118 -13.44 -38.17 61.66
CA ILE A 118 -13.09 -38.87 62.91
C ILE A 118 -14.27 -38.84 63.89
N LYS A 119 -14.88 -37.67 64.08
CA LYS A 119 -16.05 -37.51 64.96
C LYS A 119 -17.25 -38.34 64.47
N ARG A 120 -17.53 -38.36 63.16
CA ARG A 120 -18.57 -39.21 62.55
C ARG A 120 -18.29 -40.69 62.83
N SER A 121 -17.08 -41.17 62.54
CA SER A 121 -16.68 -42.57 62.75
C SER A 121 -16.78 -42.98 64.22
N LYS A 122 -16.40 -42.10 65.16
CA LYS A 122 -16.56 -42.36 66.60
C LYS A 122 -18.05 -42.48 66.99
N ARG A 123 -18.92 -41.60 66.50
CA ARG A 123 -20.37 -41.64 66.78
C ARG A 123 -21.05 -42.85 66.13
N GLN A 124 -20.57 -43.26 64.96
CA GLN A 124 -21.03 -44.48 64.29
C GLN A 124 -20.75 -45.71 65.15
N ARG A 125 -19.49 -45.91 65.56
CA ARG A 125 -19.11 -47.03 66.46
C ARG A 125 -19.95 -47.06 67.74
N GLN A 126 -20.20 -45.90 68.37
CA GLN A 126 -21.03 -45.82 69.57
C GLN A 126 -22.48 -46.22 69.32
N TYR A 127 -23.05 -45.80 68.19
CA TYR A 127 -24.38 -46.22 67.78
C TYR A 127 -24.42 -47.74 67.50
N ASP A 128 -23.47 -48.26 66.73
CA ASP A 128 -23.38 -49.69 66.35
C ASP A 128 -23.16 -50.61 67.57
N THR A 129 -22.58 -50.09 68.67
CA THR A 129 -22.41 -50.86 69.91
C THR A 129 -23.69 -50.90 70.76
N LEU A 130 -24.51 -49.86 70.70
CA LEU A 130 -25.65 -49.63 71.61
C LEU A 130 -27.01 -49.66 70.89
N TYR A 131 -27.06 -50.04 69.60
CA TYR A 131 -28.27 -49.97 68.78
C TYR A 131 -29.39 -50.89 69.28
N TRP A 132 -29.03 -51.98 69.94
CA TRP A 132 -29.95 -53.00 70.45
C TRP A 132 -30.72 -52.55 71.71
N ILE A 133 -30.32 -51.45 72.36
CA ILE A 133 -31.01 -50.88 73.53
C ILE A 133 -31.98 -49.78 73.04
N PRO A 134 -33.32 -49.99 73.02
CA PRO A 134 -34.25 -49.11 72.30
C PRO A 134 -34.22 -47.63 72.72
N PHE A 135 -34.12 -47.35 74.03
CA PHE A 135 -34.09 -45.98 74.53
C PHE A 135 -32.78 -45.26 74.18
N ILE A 136 -31.65 -45.96 74.33
CA ILE A 136 -30.31 -45.42 74.11
C ILE A 136 -30.03 -45.30 72.59
N SER A 137 -30.49 -46.25 71.79
CA SER A 137 -30.25 -46.29 70.35
C SER A 137 -30.84 -45.07 69.64
N SER A 138 -32.03 -44.60 70.04
CA SER A 138 -32.65 -43.40 69.48
C SER A 138 -31.77 -42.14 69.64
N GLN A 139 -31.18 -41.95 70.83
CA GLN A 139 -30.33 -40.80 71.16
C GLN A 139 -28.99 -40.86 70.42
N TYR A 140 -28.37 -42.04 70.34
CA TYR A 140 -27.11 -42.21 69.61
C TYR A 140 -27.29 -42.16 68.10
N LYS A 141 -28.43 -42.61 67.56
CA LYS A 141 -28.81 -42.43 66.15
C LYS A 141 -28.85 -40.95 65.78
N LEU A 142 -29.53 -40.12 66.60
CA LEU A 142 -29.61 -38.68 66.36
C LEU A 142 -28.23 -38.01 66.39
N LYS A 143 -27.38 -38.38 67.35
CA LYS A 143 -26.00 -37.88 67.44
C LYS A 143 -25.15 -38.28 66.23
N TYR A 144 -25.28 -39.51 65.75
CA TYR A 144 -24.61 -39.99 64.55
C TYR A 144 -25.08 -39.22 63.30
N MET A 145 -26.40 -39.09 63.09
CA MET A 145 -26.96 -38.37 61.94
C MET A 145 -26.46 -36.91 61.90
N ARG A 146 -26.48 -36.19 63.02
CA ARG A 146 -25.90 -34.84 63.12
C ARG A 146 -24.42 -34.79 62.78
N ALA A 147 -23.64 -35.80 63.19
CA ALA A 147 -22.22 -35.88 62.87
C ALA A 147 -21.99 -36.17 61.37
N ARG A 148 -22.82 -37.04 60.77
CA ARG A 148 -22.83 -37.35 59.34
C ARG A 148 -23.15 -36.12 58.50
N ASP A 149 -24.19 -35.37 58.85
CA ASP A 149 -24.60 -34.18 58.09
C ASP A 149 -23.57 -33.03 58.23
N LYS A 150 -22.90 -32.92 59.39
CA LYS A 150 -21.76 -31.99 59.57
C LYS A 150 -20.55 -32.39 58.73
N PHE A 151 -20.25 -33.69 58.64
CA PHE A 151 -19.18 -34.19 57.79
C PHE A 151 -19.49 -33.98 56.31
N SER A 152 -20.69 -34.33 55.86
CA SER A 152 -21.13 -34.12 54.47
C SER A 152 -21.03 -32.65 54.06
N ARG A 153 -21.41 -31.71 54.93
CA ARG A 153 -21.19 -30.27 54.69
C ARG A 153 -19.71 -29.88 54.57
N ALA A 154 -18.84 -30.45 55.40
CA ALA A 154 -17.41 -30.18 55.34
C ALA A 154 -16.77 -30.75 54.06
N GLU A 155 -17.14 -31.97 53.65
CA GLU A 155 -16.71 -32.54 52.36
C GLU A 155 -17.20 -31.71 51.17
N HIS A 156 -18.45 -31.23 51.23
CA HIS A 156 -18.98 -30.36 50.20
C HIS A 156 -18.17 -29.06 50.06
N GLN A 157 -17.72 -28.47 51.19
CA GLN A 157 -16.83 -27.29 51.15
C GLN A 157 -15.48 -27.60 50.51
N VAL A 158 -14.87 -28.76 50.79
CA VAL A 158 -13.63 -29.20 50.09
C VAL A 158 -13.87 -29.31 48.59
N ALA A 159 -14.97 -29.93 48.18
CA ALA A 159 -15.33 -30.08 46.78
C ALA A 159 -15.56 -28.73 46.09
N GLN A 160 -16.22 -27.78 46.76
CA GLN A 160 -16.43 -26.42 46.25
C GLN A 160 -15.11 -25.68 46.01
N ILE A 161 -14.16 -25.73 46.95
CA ILE A 161 -12.85 -25.08 46.78
C ILE A 161 -12.09 -25.70 45.61
N ARG A 162 -12.06 -27.03 45.50
CA ARG A 162 -11.42 -27.72 44.37
C ARG A 162 -12.05 -27.33 43.03
N GLN A 163 -13.37 -27.31 42.96
CA GLN A 163 -14.09 -26.88 41.76
C GLN A 163 -13.77 -25.43 41.38
N ALA A 164 -13.64 -24.54 42.37
CA ALA A 164 -13.25 -23.15 42.17
C ALA A 164 -11.82 -23.04 41.63
N MET A 165 -10.86 -23.79 42.19
CA MET A 165 -9.49 -23.87 41.68
C MET A 165 -9.43 -24.37 40.24
N ASP A 166 -10.16 -25.44 39.91
CA ASP A 166 -10.23 -25.96 38.54
C ASP A 166 -10.81 -24.92 37.57
N SER A 167 -11.77 -24.12 38.03
CA SER A 167 -12.32 -23.00 37.26
C SER A 167 -11.27 -21.91 37.00
N CYS A 168 -10.51 -21.53 38.03
CA CYS A 168 -9.38 -20.60 37.91
C CYS A 168 -8.33 -21.12 36.93
N HIS A 169 -7.92 -22.39 37.03
CA HIS A 169 -6.98 -23.00 36.08
C HIS A 169 -7.47 -22.96 34.64
N ARG A 170 -8.74 -23.33 34.40
CA ARG A 170 -9.34 -23.23 33.06
C ARG A 170 -9.36 -21.80 32.55
N ALA A 171 -9.70 -20.83 33.41
CA ALA A 171 -9.71 -19.43 33.02
C ALA A 171 -8.30 -18.90 32.70
N CYS A 172 -7.29 -19.23 33.50
CA CYS A 172 -5.88 -18.90 33.22
C CYS A 172 -5.41 -19.48 31.88
N ARG A 173 -5.76 -20.74 31.57
CA ARG A 173 -5.41 -21.35 30.27
C ARG A 173 -6.05 -20.60 29.11
N ARG A 174 -7.33 -20.24 29.22
CA ARG A 174 -8.02 -19.45 28.18
C ARG A 174 -7.37 -18.09 27.97
N ILE A 175 -7.05 -17.37 29.06
CA ILE A 175 -6.37 -16.08 28.96
C ILE A 175 -5.00 -16.23 28.31
N ALA A 176 -4.24 -17.28 28.66
CA ALA A 176 -2.94 -17.53 28.05
C ALA A 176 -3.04 -17.81 26.53
N THR A 177 -4.04 -18.58 26.09
CA THR A 177 -4.28 -18.81 24.66
C THR A 177 -4.68 -17.53 23.93
N THR A 178 -5.53 -16.70 24.54
CA THR A 178 -5.93 -15.41 23.96
C THR A 178 -4.73 -14.46 23.88
N LEU A 179 -3.92 -14.36 24.94
CA LEU A 179 -2.69 -13.56 24.95
C LEU A 179 -1.73 -13.95 23.83
N CYS A 180 -1.53 -15.26 23.62
CA CYS A 180 -0.69 -15.75 22.53
C CYS A 180 -1.23 -15.26 21.18
N HIS A 181 -2.52 -15.48 20.93
CA HIS A 181 -3.16 -15.07 19.69
C HIS A 181 -3.12 -13.56 19.44
N THR A 182 -3.41 -12.74 20.46
CA THR A 182 -3.36 -11.28 20.35
C THR A 182 -1.93 -10.80 20.08
N ARG A 183 -0.90 -11.43 20.68
CA ARG A 183 0.50 -11.10 20.42
C ARG A 183 0.92 -11.47 18.99
N ASP A 184 0.50 -12.62 18.48
CA ASP A 184 0.75 -13.02 17.09
C ASP A 184 0.12 -12.02 16.11
N GLN A 185 -1.11 -11.58 16.37
CA GLN A 185 -1.79 -10.56 15.55
C GLN A 185 -1.13 -9.19 15.63
N HIS A 186 -0.64 -8.80 16.81
CA HIS A 186 0.13 -7.59 17.01
C HIS A 186 1.43 -7.64 16.18
N GLU A 187 2.19 -8.73 16.25
CA GLU A 187 3.43 -8.90 15.48
C GLU A 187 3.18 -8.86 13.97
N GLN A 188 2.15 -9.56 13.48
CA GLN A 188 1.76 -9.52 12.07
C GLN A 188 1.40 -8.11 11.61
N SER A 189 0.62 -7.38 12.41
CA SER A 189 0.23 -6.00 12.11
C SER A 189 1.44 -5.06 12.10
N SER A 190 2.38 -5.26 13.02
CA SER A 190 3.64 -4.51 13.08
C SER A 190 4.51 -4.78 11.85
N LEU A 191 4.60 -6.03 11.40
CA LEU A 191 5.34 -6.40 10.18
C LEU A 191 4.73 -5.72 8.95
N HIS A 192 3.40 -5.77 8.79
CA HIS A 192 2.72 -5.12 7.67
C HIS A 192 2.90 -3.60 7.70
N ARG A 193 2.83 -2.97 8.87
CA ARG A 193 3.14 -1.55 9.02
C ARG A 193 4.55 -1.23 8.49
N SER A 194 5.55 -1.99 8.91
CA SER A 194 6.94 -1.78 8.46
C SER A 194 7.10 -1.97 6.94
N GLN A 195 6.40 -2.93 6.34
CA GLN A 195 6.39 -3.12 4.88
C GLN A 195 5.85 -1.89 4.15
N ILE A 196 4.74 -1.32 4.62
CA ILE A 196 4.14 -0.11 4.04
C ILE A 196 5.06 1.11 4.24
N GLU A 197 5.71 1.25 5.39
CA GLU A 197 6.70 2.33 5.63
C GLU A 197 7.86 2.25 4.64
N LYS A 198 8.39 1.04 4.38
CA LYS A 198 9.46 0.84 3.39
C LYS A 198 9.01 1.21 1.98
N GLN A 199 7.82 0.77 1.57
CA GLN A 199 7.25 1.15 0.27
C GLN A 199 7.05 2.67 0.16
N TRP A 200 6.58 3.30 1.23
CA TRP A 200 6.41 4.75 1.27
C TRP A 200 7.75 5.49 1.12
N GLN A 201 8.81 5.06 1.80
CA GLN A 201 10.15 5.63 1.68
C GLN A 201 10.76 5.44 0.28
N GLN A 202 10.52 4.28 -0.34
CA GLN A 202 10.94 4.02 -1.72
C GLN A 202 10.24 4.97 -2.69
N LEU A 203 8.92 5.17 -2.56
CA LEU A 203 8.18 6.13 -3.38
C LEU A 203 8.67 7.57 -3.18
N ASP A 204 8.94 7.98 -1.94
CA ASP A 204 9.46 9.31 -1.64
C ASP A 204 10.84 9.55 -2.26
N THR A 205 11.74 8.55 -2.20
CA THR A 205 13.07 8.61 -2.82
C THR A 205 12.96 8.74 -4.35
N THR A 206 12.08 7.96 -4.98
CA THR A 206 11.83 8.06 -6.43
C THR A 206 11.27 9.43 -6.80
N LEU A 207 10.35 9.98 -6.01
CA LEU A 207 9.81 11.33 -6.24
C LEU A 207 10.89 12.41 -6.15
N GLN A 208 11.80 12.31 -5.18
CA GLN A 208 12.92 13.24 -5.06
C GLN A 208 13.82 13.17 -6.29
N LEU A 209 14.18 11.97 -6.75
CA LEU A 209 14.98 11.77 -7.96
C LEU A 209 14.30 12.38 -9.22
N LEU A 210 12.99 12.20 -9.35
CA LEU A 210 12.22 12.77 -10.45
C LEU A 210 12.13 14.30 -10.38
N ASP A 211 11.99 14.86 -9.18
CA ASP A 211 11.99 16.31 -8.97
C ASP A 211 13.36 16.94 -9.25
N GLU A 212 14.46 16.27 -8.85
CA GLU A 212 15.82 16.66 -9.26
C GLU A 212 15.96 16.70 -10.78
N GLY A 213 15.47 15.67 -11.49
CA GLY A 213 15.50 15.62 -12.95
C GLY A 213 14.68 16.72 -13.61
N ARG A 214 13.48 16.99 -13.09
CA ARG A 214 12.63 18.09 -13.59
C ARG A 214 13.32 19.44 -13.43
N ARG A 215 13.93 19.70 -12.27
CA ARG A 215 14.69 20.95 -12.02
C ARG A 215 15.90 21.05 -12.93
N PHE A 216 16.65 19.96 -13.09
CA PHE A 216 17.80 19.91 -13.98
C PHE A 216 17.41 20.28 -15.42
N TRP A 217 16.37 19.65 -15.99
CA TRP A 217 15.97 19.93 -17.36
C TRP A 217 15.40 21.34 -17.54
N TYR A 218 14.72 21.87 -16.53
CA TYR A 218 14.28 23.26 -16.52
C TYR A 218 15.48 24.24 -16.53
N ASP A 219 16.47 24.00 -15.69
CA ASP A 219 17.69 24.82 -15.64
C ASP A 219 18.53 24.66 -16.93
N PHE A 220 18.60 23.45 -17.48
CA PHE A 220 19.23 23.18 -18.78
C PHE A 220 18.58 24.00 -19.90
N GLU A 221 17.25 24.01 -20.00
CA GLU A 221 16.56 24.81 -21.01
C GLU A 221 16.83 26.31 -20.83
N LYS A 222 16.78 26.78 -19.58
CA LYS A 222 16.91 28.19 -19.23
C LYS A 222 18.33 28.73 -19.43
N TYR A 223 19.34 27.97 -19.04
CA TYR A 223 20.72 28.45 -18.99
C TYR A 223 21.61 27.88 -20.10
N GLN A 224 21.31 26.71 -20.65
CA GLN A 224 22.14 26.10 -21.69
C GLN A 224 21.49 26.26 -23.07
N ALA A 225 20.29 25.72 -23.26
CA ALA A 225 19.61 25.76 -24.56
C ALA A 225 19.33 27.20 -25.01
N HIS A 226 18.92 28.08 -24.09
CA HIS A 226 18.63 29.48 -24.40
C HIS A 226 19.87 30.24 -24.90
N ILE A 227 21.01 30.12 -24.21
CA ILE A 227 22.26 30.81 -24.57
C ILE A 227 22.75 30.34 -25.95
N VAL A 228 22.65 29.04 -26.20
CA VAL A 228 22.99 28.45 -27.50
C VAL A 228 22.11 29.04 -28.61
N ILE A 229 20.79 29.05 -28.44
CA ILE A 229 19.85 29.63 -29.43
C ILE A 229 20.08 31.13 -29.61
N GLU A 230 20.29 31.88 -28.54
CA GLU A 230 20.53 33.32 -28.57
C GLU A 230 21.83 33.63 -29.32
N SER A 231 22.91 32.92 -29.00
CA SER A 231 24.21 33.05 -29.68
C SER A 231 24.06 32.78 -31.17
N VAL A 232 23.40 31.67 -31.54
CA VAL A 232 23.12 31.33 -32.95
C VAL A 232 22.29 32.40 -33.65
N ASN A 233 21.26 32.94 -33.00
CA ASN A 233 20.42 33.98 -33.59
C ASN A 233 21.19 35.29 -33.80
N HIS A 234 22.03 35.69 -32.85
CA HIS A 234 22.91 36.85 -32.99
C HIS A 234 23.85 36.67 -34.17
N LEU A 235 24.50 35.51 -34.19
CA LEU A 235 25.40 35.04 -35.22
C LEU A 235 24.75 35.10 -36.63
N VAL A 236 23.52 34.62 -36.81
CA VAL A 236 22.77 34.71 -38.09
C VAL A 236 22.44 36.16 -38.48
N ARG A 237 22.08 37.03 -37.53
CA ARG A 237 21.68 38.42 -37.80
C ARG A 237 22.84 39.29 -38.28
N VAL A 238 23.96 39.21 -37.58
CA VAL A 238 25.22 39.91 -37.91
C VAL A 238 25.65 39.59 -39.35
N LEU A 239 25.28 38.41 -39.82
CA LEU A 239 25.66 37.80 -41.08
C LEU A 239 24.75 37.98 -42.26
N ALA A 240 23.46 38.20 -42.02
CA ALA A 240 22.55 38.56 -43.09
C ALA A 240 22.90 39.93 -43.71
N PHE A 241 23.70 40.75 -43.01
CA PHE A 241 24.05 42.12 -43.42
C PHE A 241 25.56 42.45 -43.26
N PRO A 242 26.47 41.73 -43.96
CA PRO A 242 27.92 41.88 -43.75
C PRO A 242 28.46 43.25 -44.19
N ASN A 243 27.78 43.93 -45.13
CA ASN A 243 28.21 45.21 -45.69
C ASN A 243 27.85 46.44 -44.83
N GLN A 244 27.20 46.27 -43.68
CA GLN A 244 26.79 47.37 -42.79
C GLN A 244 27.59 47.44 -41.49
N GLN A 245 28.58 46.56 -41.29
CA GLN A 245 29.25 46.43 -40.00
C GLN A 245 30.28 47.54 -39.73
N LYS A 246 30.11 48.23 -38.59
CA LYS A 246 31.13 49.15 -38.02
C LYS A 246 32.25 48.34 -37.36
N GLU A 247 33.44 48.95 -37.16
CA GLU A 247 34.57 48.27 -36.47
C GLU A 247 34.21 47.76 -35.07
N GLU A 248 33.36 48.48 -34.33
CA GLU A 248 32.85 48.06 -33.01
C GLU A 248 32.00 46.76 -33.10
N GLU A 249 31.27 46.54 -34.19
CA GLU A 249 30.44 45.34 -34.39
C GLU A 249 31.28 44.10 -34.76
N LYS A 250 32.49 44.29 -35.31
CA LYS A 250 33.43 43.18 -35.58
C LYS A 250 34.00 42.60 -34.29
N GLN A 251 34.35 43.46 -33.33
CA GLN A 251 34.85 43.02 -32.03
C GLN A 251 33.76 42.31 -31.21
N ASP A 252 32.51 42.79 -31.31
CA ASP A 252 31.36 42.11 -30.72
C ASP A 252 31.14 40.72 -31.36
N THR A 253 31.27 40.62 -32.69
CA THR A 253 31.14 39.35 -33.42
C THR A 253 32.14 38.28 -32.93
N GLU A 254 33.41 38.62 -32.71
CA GLU A 254 34.40 37.68 -32.17
C GLU A 254 34.04 37.19 -30.77
N GLN A 255 33.47 38.07 -29.94
CA GLN A 255 33.01 37.71 -28.60
C GLN A 255 31.81 36.77 -28.64
N TRP A 256 30.87 36.99 -29.56
CA TRP A 256 29.75 36.08 -29.80
C TRP A 256 30.18 34.72 -30.36
N ILE A 257 31.19 34.67 -31.22
CA ILE A 257 31.76 33.40 -31.71
C ILE A 257 32.35 32.60 -30.53
N LYS A 258 33.11 33.24 -29.64
CA LYS A 258 33.64 32.58 -28.44
C LYS A 258 32.53 32.09 -27.52
N THR A 259 31.51 32.93 -27.31
CA THR A 259 30.33 32.60 -26.49
C THR A 259 29.58 31.40 -27.07
N PHE A 260 29.37 31.36 -28.38
CA PHE A 260 28.73 30.24 -29.07
C PHE A 260 29.51 28.93 -28.88
N LYS A 261 30.83 28.93 -29.11
CA LYS A 261 31.66 27.73 -28.90
C LYS A 261 31.58 27.20 -27.46
N MET A 262 31.71 28.09 -26.47
CA MET A 262 31.60 27.71 -25.06
C MET A 262 30.20 27.20 -24.71
N ALA A 263 29.15 27.84 -25.22
CA ALA A 263 27.78 27.39 -25.00
C ALA A 263 27.52 26.01 -25.62
N CYS A 264 28.07 25.72 -26.81
CA CYS A 264 27.97 24.39 -27.42
C CYS A 264 28.69 23.31 -26.60
N PHE A 265 29.86 23.64 -26.03
CA PHE A 265 30.59 22.76 -25.13
C PHE A 265 29.76 22.41 -23.88
N GLU A 266 29.30 23.44 -23.16
CA GLU A 266 28.54 23.27 -21.92
C GLU A 266 27.20 22.55 -22.18
N TYR A 267 26.55 22.85 -23.31
CA TYR A 267 25.33 22.19 -23.74
C TYR A 267 25.54 20.69 -23.94
N ASP A 268 26.58 20.29 -24.67
CA ASP A 268 26.89 18.88 -24.94
C ASP A 268 27.21 18.12 -23.64
N GLU A 269 28.05 18.69 -22.77
CA GLU A 269 28.37 18.07 -21.47
C GLU A 269 27.13 17.92 -20.58
N CYS A 270 26.31 18.97 -20.46
CA CYS A 270 25.09 18.92 -19.66
C CYS A 270 24.07 17.94 -20.25
N LEU A 271 23.92 17.92 -21.57
CA LEU A 271 22.99 17.03 -22.26
C LEU A 271 23.38 15.56 -22.04
N LYS A 272 24.68 15.23 -22.17
CA LYS A 272 25.21 13.89 -21.87
C LYS A 272 24.95 13.50 -20.42
N HIS A 273 25.30 14.37 -19.47
CA HIS A 273 25.06 14.14 -18.05
C HIS A 273 23.58 13.88 -17.77
N GLY A 274 22.70 14.68 -18.39
CA GLY A 274 21.26 14.54 -18.23
C GLY A 274 20.70 13.24 -18.78
N HIS A 275 21.15 12.83 -19.96
CA HIS A 275 20.77 11.56 -20.56
C HIS A 275 21.20 10.35 -19.74
N GLU A 276 22.45 10.34 -19.27
CA GLU A 276 22.97 9.25 -18.45
C GLU A 276 22.18 9.09 -17.15
N ARG A 277 21.80 10.21 -16.52
CA ARG A 277 21.17 10.20 -15.19
C ARG A 277 19.65 10.01 -15.21
N TRP A 278 18.91 10.64 -16.12
CA TRP A 278 17.44 10.68 -16.06
C TRP A 278 16.71 9.97 -17.20
N TYR A 279 17.34 9.71 -18.34
CA TYR A 279 16.68 8.98 -19.43
C TYR A 279 16.81 7.46 -19.32
N THR A 280 17.69 6.98 -18.44
CA THR A 280 17.90 5.55 -18.18
C THR A 280 17.09 5.02 -17.00
N ILE A 281 16.39 5.90 -16.27
CA ILE A 281 15.65 5.53 -15.06
C ILE A 281 14.42 4.70 -15.42
N GLN A 282 14.18 3.66 -14.63
CA GLN A 282 12.94 2.91 -14.68
C GLN A 282 12.12 3.23 -13.44
N VAL A 283 10.83 3.50 -13.66
CA VAL A 283 9.89 3.87 -12.60
C VAL A 283 8.73 2.88 -12.56
N GLU A 284 8.21 2.66 -11.36
CA GLU A 284 7.01 1.85 -11.18
C GLU A 284 5.77 2.71 -11.47
N PHE A 285 4.86 2.34 -12.37
CA PHE A 285 3.60 3.07 -12.53
C PHE A 285 2.44 2.15 -12.91
N ASP A 286 1.21 2.55 -12.59
CA ASP A 286 -0.01 1.89 -13.05
C ASP A 286 -0.42 2.48 -14.40
N CYS A 287 -0.45 1.64 -15.43
CA CYS A 287 -0.93 2.05 -16.75
C CYS A 287 -2.44 2.31 -16.73
N ALA A 288 -2.87 3.47 -17.23
CA ALA A 288 -4.27 3.90 -17.18
C ALA A 288 -5.25 3.02 -17.99
N ILE A 289 -4.74 2.26 -18.97
CA ILE A 289 -5.57 1.38 -19.81
C ILE A 289 -5.64 -0.03 -19.23
N CYS A 290 -4.49 -0.68 -19.03
CA CYS A 290 -4.47 -2.07 -18.57
C CYS A 290 -4.59 -2.22 -17.04
N ASN A 291 -4.44 -1.13 -16.28
CA ASN A 291 -4.44 -1.10 -14.80
C ASN A 291 -3.43 -2.07 -14.17
N ASN A 292 -2.35 -2.40 -14.90
CA ASN A 292 -1.25 -3.19 -14.38
C ASN A 292 -0.10 -2.27 -14.00
N VAL A 293 0.57 -2.62 -12.91
CA VAL A 293 1.85 -2.06 -12.50
C VAL A 293 2.92 -2.44 -13.52
N ARG A 294 3.70 -1.46 -13.98
CA ARG A 294 4.82 -1.62 -14.93
C ARG A 294 6.07 -0.99 -14.37
N TRP A 295 7.22 -1.46 -14.84
CA TRP A 295 8.55 -1.00 -14.42
C TRP A 295 9.35 -0.53 -15.64
N GLU A 296 8.96 0.62 -16.18
CA GLU A 296 9.52 1.21 -17.40
C GLU A 296 9.26 2.72 -17.39
N TRP A 297 9.87 3.46 -18.33
CA TRP A 297 9.51 4.87 -18.51
C TRP A 297 8.15 4.97 -19.19
N PRO A 298 7.13 5.62 -18.58
CA PRO A 298 5.79 5.64 -19.13
C PRO A 298 5.70 6.55 -20.36
N CYS A 299 4.74 6.24 -21.22
CA CYS A 299 4.37 7.09 -22.33
C CYS A 299 3.19 7.98 -21.91
N LEU A 300 3.33 9.29 -22.09
CA LEU A 300 2.27 10.24 -21.76
C LEU A 300 1.31 10.42 -22.94
N ASP A 301 0.03 10.15 -22.72
CA ASP A 301 -1.05 10.44 -23.63
C ASP A 301 -1.97 11.53 -23.05
N ASN A 302 -2.37 12.49 -23.88
CA ASN A 302 -3.16 13.65 -23.45
C ASN A 302 -4.56 13.28 -22.94
N ILE A 303 -5.10 12.13 -23.36
CA ILE A 303 -6.47 11.70 -23.05
C ILE A 303 -6.44 10.68 -21.91
N HIS A 304 -5.53 9.72 -21.99
CA HIS A 304 -5.51 8.57 -21.10
C HIS A 304 -4.51 8.69 -19.96
N GLY A 305 -3.55 9.63 -20.01
CA GLY A 305 -2.51 9.80 -19.00
C GLY A 305 -1.32 8.88 -19.22
N LEU A 306 -0.82 8.22 -18.17
CA LEU A 306 0.36 7.36 -18.22
C LEU A 306 0.04 5.97 -18.80
N LEU A 307 0.74 5.62 -19.87
CA LEU A 307 0.56 4.37 -20.61
C LEU A 307 1.85 3.55 -20.62
N CYS A 308 1.69 2.23 -20.65
CA CYS A 308 2.78 1.31 -20.96
C CYS A 308 2.99 1.19 -22.47
N HIS A 309 4.20 0.82 -22.90
CA HIS A 309 4.55 0.73 -24.31
C HIS A 309 3.59 -0.15 -25.12
N ALA A 310 3.18 -1.29 -24.56
CA ALA A 310 2.21 -2.19 -25.22
C ALA A 310 0.84 -1.52 -25.45
N CYS A 311 0.36 -0.71 -24.50
CA CYS A 311 -0.91 0.00 -24.65
C CYS A 311 -0.78 1.16 -25.63
N GLN A 312 0.31 1.92 -25.56
CA GLN A 312 0.57 3.00 -26.51
C GLN A 312 0.61 2.47 -27.95
N GLN A 313 1.34 1.38 -28.19
CA GLN A 313 1.44 0.74 -29.50
C GLN A 313 0.08 0.31 -30.05
N SER A 314 -0.77 -0.30 -29.20
CA SER A 314 -2.11 -0.71 -29.60
C SER A 314 -3.01 0.47 -30.04
N ILE A 315 -2.85 1.64 -29.42
CA ILE A 315 -3.59 2.86 -29.80
C ILE A 315 -3.11 3.35 -31.17
N ILE A 316 -1.79 3.41 -31.37
CA ILE A 316 -1.17 3.84 -32.63
C ILE A 316 -1.65 2.94 -33.78
N GLU A 317 -1.60 1.62 -33.60
CA GLU A 317 -2.07 0.66 -34.61
C GLU A 317 -3.57 0.82 -34.91
N THR A 318 -4.38 1.11 -33.89
CA THR A 318 -5.82 1.33 -34.08
C THR A 318 -6.09 2.62 -34.87
N GLN A 319 -5.33 3.70 -34.59
CA GLN A 319 -5.44 4.97 -35.31
C GLN A 319 -5.03 4.83 -36.78
N GLN A 320 -3.92 4.14 -37.06
CA GLN A 320 -3.44 3.90 -38.43
C GLN A 320 -4.45 3.07 -39.26
N ASN A 321 -5.12 2.10 -38.65
CA ASN A 321 -6.14 1.29 -39.32
C ASN A 321 -7.43 2.09 -39.63
N LEU A 322 -7.79 3.07 -38.79
CA LEU A 322 -8.93 3.96 -39.02
C LEU A 322 -8.65 4.98 -40.13
N GLU A 323 -7.41 5.45 -40.28
CA GLU A 323 -7.03 6.35 -41.37
C GLU A 323 -6.95 5.63 -42.73
N CYS A 324 -6.46 4.38 -42.76
CA CYS A 324 -6.41 3.57 -43.98
C CYS A 324 -7.80 3.13 -44.50
N THR A 325 -8.80 2.97 -43.64
CA THR A 325 -10.17 2.62 -44.06
C THR A 325 -10.94 3.80 -44.67
N HIS A 326 -10.50 5.05 -44.44
CA HIS A 326 -11.06 6.23 -45.09
C HIS A 326 -10.43 6.57 -46.46
N SER A 327 -9.25 6.01 -46.78
CA SER A 327 -8.59 6.24 -48.07
C SER A 327 -9.02 5.28 -49.20
N TYR A 328 -9.73 4.20 -48.90
CA TYR A 328 -10.21 3.22 -49.88
C TYR A 328 -11.69 2.91 -49.68
N GLY A 329 -12.60 3.74 -50.22
CA GLY A 329 -14.01 3.43 -50.06
C GLY A 329 -15.05 4.34 -50.70
N ASN A 330 -14.72 5.10 -51.75
CA ASN A 330 -15.72 5.75 -52.60
C ASN A 330 -16.26 4.78 -53.67
N THR A 331 -16.63 3.57 -53.25
CA THR A 331 -17.30 2.58 -54.09
C THR A 331 -18.58 2.13 -53.41
N LYS A 332 -19.70 2.46 -54.06
CA LYS A 332 -21.05 1.97 -53.78
C LYS A 332 -21.03 0.49 -53.40
N ILE A 333 -21.16 0.18 -52.11
CA ILE A 333 -21.58 -1.14 -51.67
C ILE A 333 -23.11 -1.11 -51.63
N ARG A 334 -23.71 -1.66 -52.70
CA ARG A 334 -25.11 -2.05 -52.73
C ARG A 334 -25.36 -3.05 -51.60
N LEU A 335 -26.38 -2.77 -50.79
CA LEU A 335 -27.02 -3.80 -49.98
C LEU A 335 -27.47 -4.95 -50.88
N SER A 336 -27.02 -6.15 -50.57
CA SER A 336 -27.69 -7.39 -50.94
C SER A 336 -27.76 -8.28 -49.70
N THR A 337 -28.92 -8.24 -49.08
CA THR A 337 -29.53 -9.30 -48.27
C THR A 337 -29.45 -10.64 -48.99
N VAL A 338 -28.84 -11.66 -48.35
CA VAL A 338 -29.31 -13.05 -48.43
C VAL A 338 -28.97 -13.78 -47.13
N SER A 339 -30.01 -14.30 -46.50
CA SER A 339 -29.99 -15.26 -45.39
C SER A 339 -29.48 -16.63 -45.83
N SER A 340 -28.82 -17.39 -44.95
CA SER A 340 -29.30 -18.70 -44.46
C SER A 340 -28.20 -19.60 -43.88
N ALA A 341 -28.55 -20.16 -42.72
CA ALA A 341 -28.38 -21.55 -42.29
C ALA A 341 -26.96 -22.16 -42.06
N GLY A 342 -26.71 -22.45 -40.78
CA GLY A 342 -26.61 -23.83 -40.29
C GLY A 342 -25.27 -24.56 -40.45
N GLY A 343 -24.65 -24.98 -39.34
CA GLY A 343 -23.49 -25.87 -39.39
C GLY A 343 -22.90 -26.21 -38.01
N ILE A 344 -23.21 -27.41 -37.55
CA ILE A 344 -22.95 -28.02 -36.24
C ILE A 344 -21.47 -28.44 -36.02
N SER A 345 -21.03 -28.39 -34.75
CA SER A 345 -20.06 -29.30 -34.08
C SER A 345 -18.56 -29.21 -34.39
N HIS A 346 -17.73 -28.97 -33.35
CA HIS A 346 -17.04 -30.05 -32.63
C HIS A 346 -16.31 -29.55 -31.37
N LYS A 347 -16.55 -30.27 -30.27
CA LYS A 347 -15.75 -30.24 -29.02
C LYS A 347 -14.34 -30.76 -29.29
N LYS A 348 -13.33 -30.15 -28.65
CA LYS A 348 -12.18 -30.90 -28.11
C LYS A 348 -11.63 -30.23 -26.85
N LYS A 349 -11.75 -30.97 -25.75
CA LYS A 349 -10.98 -30.82 -24.50
C LYS A 349 -9.50 -31.08 -24.79
N ARG A 350 -8.61 -30.29 -24.20
CA ARG A 350 -7.37 -30.84 -23.63
C ARG A 350 -6.90 -29.99 -22.45
N THR A 351 -6.66 -30.71 -21.37
CA THR A 351 -6.16 -30.31 -20.05
C THR A 351 -4.65 -30.56 -19.97
N SER A 352 -3.89 -29.62 -19.40
CA SER A 352 -2.73 -29.83 -18.52
C SER A 352 -2.09 -28.47 -18.21
N PHE A 353 -2.19 -27.98 -16.96
CA PHE A 353 -1.16 -28.08 -15.92
C PHE A 353 0.15 -27.36 -16.27
N VAL A 354 0.30 -26.12 -15.79
CA VAL A 354 1.55 -25.58 -15.22
C VAL A 354 1.17 -24.62 -14.10
N SER A 355 1.86 -24.79 -12.97
CA SER A 355 1.79 -24.03 -11.74
C SER A 355 2.32 -22.61 -11.92
N ASP A 356 1.66 -21.61 -11.32
CA ASP A 356 2.32 -20.37 -10.92
C ASP A 356 1.67 -19.82 -9.64
N GLN A 357 2.45 -19.85 -8.57
CA GLN A 357 2.22 -19.06 -7.35
C GLN A 357 2.69 -17.64 -7.62
N ALA A 358 1.76 -16.73 -7.88
CA ALA A 358 1.97 -15.30 -7.69
C ALA A 358 0.77 -14.76 -6.93
N SER A 359 0.98 -14.45 -5.65
CA SER A 359 0.01 -13.86 -4.75
C SER A 359 -0.36 -12.45 -5.24
N SER A 360 -1.44 -12.40 -6.01
CA SER A 360 -2.16 -11.20 -6.38
C SER A 360 -2.96 -10.72 -5.17
N ILE A 361 -2.47 -9.70 -4.47
CA ILE A 361 -3.31 -8.90 -3.57
C ILE A 361 -4.05 -7.91 -4.48
N ARG A 362 -5.10 -8.41 -5.13
CA ARG A 362 -6.11 -7.57 -5.77
C ARG A 362 -7.08 -7.06 -4.71
N SER A 363 -7.07 -5.74 -4.59
CA SER A 363 -8.17 -4.86 -4.25
C SER A 363 -9.58 -5.47 -4.38
N GLU A 364 -10.21 -5.70 -3.23
CA GLU A 364 -11.66 -5.60 -3.05
C GLU A 364 -11.90 -4.43 -2.09
N SER A 365 -12.96 -3.65 -2.12
CA SER A 365 -13.99 -3.29 -3.09
C SER A 365 -14.77 -2.15 -2.38
N ARG A 366 -15.47 -1.33 -3.15
CA ARG A 366 -16.13 -0.09 -2.73
C ARG A 366 -17.18 -0.26 -1.61
N PRO A 367 -17.51 0.82 -0.87
CA PRO A 367 -18.46 0.78 0.24
C PRO A 367 -19.92 0.94 -0.23
N LEU A 368 -20.84 0.61 0.69
CA LEU A 368 -22.29 0.89 0.73
C LEU A 368 -23.20 -0.18 0.09
N VAL A 369 -23.88 -0.98 0.93
CA VAL A 369 -25.30 -0.85 1.31
C VAL A 369 -25.62 -1.98 2.30
N ILE A 370 -25.64 -1.68 3.61
CA ILE A 370 -26.34 -2.52 4.60
C ILE A 370 -27.26 -1.61 5.42
N LYS A 371 -28.46 -1.39 4.89
CA LYS A 371 -29.63 -1.02 5.69
C LYS A 371 -30.53 -2.26 5.79
N ARG A 372 -30.94 -2.57 7.02
CA ARG A 372 -31.87 -3.63 7.47
C ARG A 372 -31.25 -5.01 7.66
N ILE A 373 -30.89 -5.32 8.91
CA ILE A 373 -31.44 -6.41 9.75
C ILE A 373 -30.85 -6.19 11.16
N LEU A 374 -31.47 -5.30 11.93
CA LEU A 374 -31.33 -5.22 13.38
C LEU A 374 -32.71 -4.86 13.92
N LYS A 375 -33.62 -5.83 13.92
CA LYS A 375 -34.96 -5.67 14.50
C LYS A 375 -35.55 -6.99 15.00
N THR A 376 -34.75 -7.80 15.70
CA THR A 376 -35.25 -9.03 16.37
C THR A 376 -34.30 -9.51 17.48
N VAL A 377 -33.98 -8.67 18.48
CA VAL A 377 -33.42 -9.19 19.76
C VAL A 377 -33.96 -8.47 21.01
N PHE A 378 -34.51 -7.25 20.91
CA PHE A 378 -35.09 -6.56 22.07
C PHE A 378 -36.62 -6.53 22.05
N ALA A 379 -37.25 -7.67 22.39
CA ALA A 379 -38.66 -7.71 22.76
C ALA A 379 -38.94 -8.91 23.67
N LYS A 380 -38.61 -8.80 24.96
CA LYS A 380 -39.30 -9.48 26.09
C LYS A 380 -38.62 -9.10 27.41
N CYS A 381 -38.94 -7.91 27.92
CA CYS A 381 -38.84 -7.56 29.34
C CYS A 381 -39.79 -6.40 29.64
N SER A 382 -41.04 -6.75 29.91
CA SER A 382 -42.11 -5.93 30.50
C SER A 382 -43.11 -6.96 31.03
N SER A 383 -43.55 -6.99 32.29
CA SER A 383 -43.60 -5.99 33.35
C SER A 383 -44.11 -6.71 34.64
N PRO A 384 -44.00 -6.09 35.83
CA PRO A 384 -44.33 -6.71 37.11
C PRO A 384 -45.83 -6.65 37.43
N LYS A 385 -46.32 -7.62 38.23
CA LYS A 385 -47.60 -7.49 38.94
C LYS A 385 -47.35 -7.59 40.45
N ARG A 386 -47.42 -6.46 41.14
CA ARG A 386 -47.83 -6.41 42.56
C ARG A 386 -49.36 -6.36 42.60
N PRO A 387 -49.97 -6.88 43.67
CA PRO A 387 -51.17 -6.28 44.23
C PRO A 387 -50.87 -5.64 45.60
N TYR A 388 -51.30 -4.38 45.74
CA TYR A 388 -51.82 -3.76 46.98
C TYR A 388 -52.89 -4.68 47.60
N SER A 389 -53.27 -4.71 48.88
CA SER A 389 -53.22 -3.87 50.10
C SER A 389 -53.90 -4.75 51.22
N PRO A 390 -54.27 -4.31 52.45
CA PRO A 390 -54.02 -3.05 53.16
C PRO A 390 -53.55 -3.24 54.63
N LEU A 391 -53.26 -2.09 55.26
CA LEU A 391 -53.15 -1.82 56.68
C LEU A 391 -54.35 -2.32 57.51
N VAL A 392 -54.08 -2.91 58.67
CA VAL A 392 -54.88 -2.76 59.90
C VAL A 392 -53.91 -2.72 61.10
N HIS A 393 -54.24 -1.85 62.05
CA HIS A 393 -53.64 -1.53 63.34
C HIS A 393 -52.89 -2.61 64.10
#